data_AF-Q50JB7-F1
#
_entry.id   AF-Q50JB7-F1
#
_cell.length_a   1.000
_cell.length_b   1.000
_cell.length_c   1.000
_cell.angle_alpha   90.00
_cell.angle_beta   90.00
_cell.angle_gamma   90.00
#
_symmetry.space_group_name_H-M   'P 1'
#
loop_
_entity.id
_entity.type
_entity.pdbx_description
1 polymer ?
#
loop_
_entity_poly.entity_id
_entity_poly.type
_entity_poly.pdbx_seq_one_letter_code
_entity_poly.pdbx_strand_id
1 'polypeptide(L)'
;MAPSVDPTTAVFYQKKDYEGTGDVYPLGQDVSVPGSLNDKYLSVAIGASTKVIAWQHYNESGIYQEWTSSQSDISSIDGLSRFRVVDDDTRAISFLFKDATGGEDRQYSLKVDARDVGAVTLYSTTGEDQYGLVGILPAGGPPVTTAVYVRDERSGVYIATGSVFFKWNEETKEVDVVENENWPKQLSQKRTGNSSFEVTLVDNKPSE
;
A
#
# COMPACT_ATOMS: atom_id res chain seq x y z
N MET A 1 -19.79 18.65 11.13
CA MET A 1 -19.59 17.50 12.03
C MET A 1 -19.89 16.25 11.23
N ALA A 2 -19.06 15.20 11.33
CA ALA A 2 -19.32 13.97 10.58
C ALA A 2 -20.62 13.30 11.09
N PRO A 3 -21.40 12.67 10.19
CA PRO A 3 -22.56 11.88 10.61
C PRO A 3 -22.11 10.65 11.41
N SER A 4 -22.96 10.21 12.34
CA SER A 4 -22.80 8.90 12.96
C SER A 4 -23.20 7.83 11.95
N VAL A 5 -22.29 6.90 11.66
CA VAL A 5 -22.52 5.76 10.75
C VAL A 5 -22.39 4.45 11.51
N ASP A 6 -22.84 3.34 10.91
CA ASP A 6 -22.68 2.01 11.51
C ASP A 6 -21.19 1.72 11.75
N PRO A 7 -20.79 1.18 12.91
CA PRO A 7 -19.38 0.95 13.26
C PRO A 7 -18.59 0.11 12.25
N THR A 8 -19.28 -0.74 11.48
CA THR A 8 -18.72 -1.69 10.52
C THR A 8 -18.86 -1.25 9.06
N THR A 9 -19.06 0.05 8.82
CA THR A 9 -19.30 0.59 7.47
C THR A 9 -18.48 1.85 7.18
N ALA A 10 -18.23 2.10 5.90
CA ALA A 10 -17.81 3.39 5.38
C ALA A 10 -18.91 3.95 4.47
N VAL A 11 -19.19 5.25 4.58
CA VAL A 11 -20.18 5.94 3.74
C VAL A 11 -19.48 7.01 2.94
N PHE A 12 -19.48 6.84 1.61
CA PHE A 12 -18.85 7.79 0.69
C PHE A 12 -19.88 8.76 0.13
N TYR A 13 -19.50 10.04 0.03
CA TYR A 13 -20.38 11.12 -0.39
C TYR A 13 -19.83 11.80 -1.63
N GLN A 14 -20.73 12.21 -2.52
CA GLN A 14 -20.36 12.87 -3.78
C GLN A 14 -20.00 14.35 -3.62
N LYS A 15 -20.04 14.86 -2.39
CA LYS A 15 -19.68 16.23 -2.01
C LYS A 15 -18.77 16.20 -0.80
N LYS A 16 -18.06 17.30 -0.59
CA LYS A 16 -17.32 17.55 0.66
C LYS A 16 -18.29 17.66 1.83
N ASP A 17 -17.76 17.57 3.04
CA ASP A 17 -18.49 17.76 4.29
C ASP A 17 -19.70 16.82 4.46
N TYR A 18 -19.63 15.62 3.87
CA TYR A 18 -20.63 14.56 3.99
C TYR A 18 -22.02 14.93 3.42
N GLU A 19 -22.05 15.83 2.44
CA GLU A 19 -23.30 16.25 1.82
C GLU A 19 -23.76 15.33 0.67
N GLY A 20 -25.07 15.34 0.43
CA GLY A 20 -25.71 14.58 -0.64
C GLY A 20 -26.04 13.14 -0.24
N THR A 21 -26.37 12.31 -1.23
CA THR A 21 -26.62 10.88 -1.01
C THR A 21 -25.30 10.18 -0.72
N GLY A 22 -25.27 9.40 0.37
CA GLY A 22 -24.13 8.57 0.73
C GLY A 22 -24.29 7.14 0.21
N ASP A 23 -23.24 6.61 -0.39
CA ASP A 23 -23.13 5.20 -0.77
C ASP A 23 -22.48 4.42 0.37
N VAL A 24 -23.17 3.39 0.88
CA VAL A 24 -22.75 2.63 2.06
C VAL A 24 -21.99 1.37 1.64
N TYR A 25 -20.80 1.20 2.22
CA TYR A 25 -19.93 0.05 1.98
C TYR A 25 -19.63 -0.67 3.30
N PRO A 26 -20.09 -1.92 3.48
CA PRO A 26 -19.77 -2.71 4.67
C PRO A 26 -18.31 -3.18 4.70
N LEU A 27 -17.85 -3.51 5.90
CA LEU A 27 -16.61 -4.21 6.17
C LEU A 27 -16.40 -5.41 5.22
N GLY A 28 -15.19 -5.55 4.69
CA GLY A 28 -14.80 -6.60 3.74
C GLY A 28 -15.07 -6.29 2.27
N GLN A 29 -15.75 -5.18 1.96
CA GLN A 29 -15.90 -4.72 0.58
C GLN A 29 -14.56 -4.29 -0.03
N ASP A 30 -14.30 -4.76 -1.25
CA ASP A 30 -13.22 -4.31 -2.13
C ASP A 30 -13.86 -3.78 -3.41
N VAL A 31 -13.68 -2.49 -3.65
CA VAL A 31 -14.43 -1.75 -4.67
C VAL A 31 -13.46 -1.09 -5.62
N SER A 32 -13.41 -1.61 -6.84
CA SER A 32 -12.91 -0.85 -7.99
C SER A 32 -13.99 0.15 -8.40
N VAL A 33 -13.76 1.42 -8.12
CA VAL A 33 -14.70 2.50 -8.45
C VAL A 33 -14.79 2.54 -9.98
N PRO A 34 -15.96 2.44 -10.62
CA PRO A 34 -16.07 2.59 -12.08
C PRO A 34 -15.59 3.98 -12.52
N GLY A 35 -15.06 4.14 -13.74
CA GLY A 35 -14.61 5.46 -14.25
C GLY A 35 -15.67 6.56 -14.24
N SER A 36 -16.96 6.21 -14.17
CA SER A 36 -18.08 7.15 -14.00
C SER A 36 -18.30 7.62 -12.55
N LEU A 37 -17.66 6.97 -11.58
CA LEU A 37 -17.62 7.29 -10.14
C LEU A 37 -16.21 7.70 -9.68
N ASN A 38 -15.18 7.41 -10.47
CA ASN A 38 -13.84 7.97 -10.27
C ASN A 38 -13.98 9.49 -10.24
N ASP A 39 -13.35 10.14 -9.26
CA ASP A 39 -13.46 11.59 -8.98
C ASP A 39 -14.81 12.09 -8.44
N LYS A 40 -15.81 11.22 -8.17
CA LYS A 40 -17.09 11.67 -7.61
C LYS A 40 -17.11 11.69 -6.10
N TYR A 41 -16.43 10.78 -5.42
CA TYR A 41 -16.39 10.82 -3.97
C TYR A 41 -15.44 11.91 -3.47
N LEU A 42 -15.98 12.80 -2.65
CA LEU A 42 -15.28 13.97 -2.14
C LEU A 42 -15.20 14.00 -0.61
N SER A 43 -15.96 13.16 0.08
CA SER A 43 -15.79 12.92 1.52
C SER A 43 -16.21 11.49 1.90
N VAL A 44 -15.78 11.02 3.06
CA VAL A 44 -16.09 9.68 3.58
C VAL A 44 -16.30 9.72 5.09
N ALA A 45 -17.44 9.19 5.56
CA ALA A 45 -17.68 8.93 6.97
C ALA A 45 -17.29 7.48 7.31
N ILE A 46 -16.56 7.29 8.40
CA ILE A 46 -15.97 5.99 8.76
C ILE A 46 -16.54 5.51 10.10
N GLY A 47 -17.04 4.28 10.10
CA GLY A 47 -17.52 3.60 11.31
C GLY A 47 -16.38 3.32 12.28
N ALA A 48 -16.68 3.41 13.57
CA ALA A 48 -15.67 3.38 14.64
C ALA A 48 -14.84 2.09 14.74
N SER A 49 -15.21 1.01 14.05
CA SER A 49 -14.49 -0.27 14.00
C SER A 49 -13.97 -0.61 12.60
N THR A 50 -13.90 0.39 11.72
CA THR A 50 -13.38 0.22 10.37
C THR A 50 -12.34 1.27 10.03
N LYS A 51 -11.55 0.96 9.02
CA LYS A 51 -10.78 1.93 8.26
C LYS A 51 -10.95 1.67 6.77
N VAL A 52 -10.58 2.65 5.97
CA VAL A 52 -10.52 2.53 4.51
C VAL A 52 -9.08 2.60 4.06
N ILE A 53 -8.65 1.61 3.26
CA ILE A 53 -7.41 1.66 2.50
C ILE A 53 -7.78 2.00 1.05
N ALA A 54 -7.28 3.10 0.53
CA ALA A 54 -7.68 3.66 -0.77
C ALA A 54 -6.45 3.94 -1.64
N TRP A 55 -6.57 3.78 -2.97
CA TRP A 55 -5.47 4.07 -3.90
C TRP A 55 -5.90 4.60 -5.28
N GLN A 56 -4.99 5.36 -5.88
CA GLN A 56 -5.27 6.33 -6.94
C GLN A 56 -5.38 5.74 -8.37
N HIS A 57 -4.86 4.54 -8.64
CA HIS A 57 -4.92 3.99 -10.00
C HIS A 57 -5.22 2.49 -10.07
N TYR A 58 -5.96 2.09 -11.11
CA TYR A 58 -6.21 0.67 -11.43
C TYR A 58 -4.95 -0.08 -11.85
N ASN A 59 -3.93 0.62 -12.34
CA ASN A 59 -2.67 0.03 -12.79
C ASN A 59 -1.65 -0.14 -11.65
N GLU A 60 -2.12 -0.14 -10.40
CA GLU A 60 -1.32 -0.60 -9.26
C GLU A 60 -0.11 0.32 -8.98
N SER A 61 -0.24 1.58 -9.40
CA SER A 61 0.69 2.68 -9.13
C SER A 61 -0.04 3.84 -8.43
N GLY A 62 0.71 4.84 -7.97
CA GLY A 62 0.16 6.08 -7.44
C GLY A 62 0.03 6.13 -5.92
N ILE A 63 -0.67 7.16 -5.44
CA ILE A 63 -0.83 7.45 -4.01
C ILE A 63 -1.79 6.42 -3.41
N TYR A 64 -1.41 5.86 -2.25
CA TYR A 64 -2.35 5.21 -1.36
C TYR A 64 -2.56 6.07 -0.11
N GLN A 65 -3.76 5.98 0.46
CA GLN A 65 -4.09 6.61 1.74
C GLN A 65 -4.83 5.63 2.64
N GLU A 66 -4.64 5.82 3.94
CA GLU A 66 -5.44 5.17 4.97
C GLU A 66 -6.31 6.22 5.65
N TRP A 67 -7.62 6.01 5.62
CA TRP A 67 -8.56 6.83 6.38
C TRP A 67 -9.05 6.00 7.57
N THR A 68 -8.56 6.35 8.75
CA THR A 68 -8.94 5.71 10.04
C THR A 68 -9.99 6.51 10.80
N SER A 69 -10.39 7.66 10.26
CA SER A 69 -11.47 8.52 10.77
C SER A 69 -12.14 9.23 9.60
N SER A 70 -13.35 9.72 9.81
CA SER A 70 -14.11 10.44 8.80
C SER A 70 -13.32 11.63 8.23
N GLN A 71 -13.30 11.73 6.90
CA GLN A 71 -12.63 12.80 6.16
C GLN A 71 -13.68 13.66 5.46
N SER A 72 -13.73 14.95 5.77
CA SER A 72 -14.65 15.90 5.13
C SER A 72 -14.21 16.28 3.71
N ASP A 73 -12.96 15.99 3.37
CA ASP A 73 -12.38 16.21 2.06
C ASP A 73 -11.34 15.12 1.76
N ILE A 74 -11.58 14.31 0.72
CA ILE A 74 -10.64 13.28 0.26
C ILE A 74 -9.98 13.64 -1.07
N SER A 75 -10.05 14.90 -1.53
CA SER A 75 -9.47 15.29 -2.82
C SER A 75 -7.96 15.12 -2.90
N SER A 76 -7.27 14.95 -1.77
CA SER A 76 -5.81 14.70 -1.72
C SER A 76 -5.38 13.36 -2.29
N ILE A 77 -6.30 12.39 -2.44
CA ILE A 77 -5.99 11.13 -3.11
C ILE A 77 -5.94 11.27 -4.64
N ASP A 78 -6.38 12.42 -5.17
CA ASP A 78 -6.20 12.84 -6.57
C ASP A 78 -6.66 11.79 -7.60
N GLY A 79 -7.78 11.12 -7.31
CA GLY A 79 -8.44 10.17 -8.22
C GLY A 79 -8.65 8.79 -7.61
N LEU A 80 -9.64 8.65 -6.74
CA LEU A 80 -9.96 7.39 -6.08
C LEU A 80 -10.42 6.30 -7.07
N SER A 81 -9.53 5.37 -7.40
CA SER A 81 -9.82 4.28 -8.34
C SER A 81 -10.24 2.98 -7.66
N ARG A 82 -9.70 2.69 -6.46
CA ARG A 82 -10.06 1.49 -5.70
C ARG A 82 -9.91 1.72 -4.20
N PHE A 83 -10.74 1.04 -3.42
CA PHE A 83 -10.61 1.01 -1.97
C PHE A 83 -11.07 -0.31 -1.37
N ARG A 84 -10.62 -0.57 -0.15
CA ARG A 84 -11.11 -1.67 0.69
C ARG A 84 -11.55 -1.15 2.05
N VAL A 85 -12.73 -1.55 2.50
CA VAL A 85 -13.20 -1.33 3.87
C VAL A 85 -12.73 -2.51 4.72
N VAL A 86 -11.90 -2.25 5.72
CA VAL A 86 -11.26 -3.28 6.55
C VAL A 86 -11.40 -2.95 8.03
N ASP A 87 -11.11 -3.91 8.90
CA ASP A 87 -11.08 -3.69 10.34
C ASP A 87 -10.01 -2.65 10.67
N ASP A 88 -10.24 -1.87 11.74
CA ASP A 88 -9.36 -0.77 12.15
C ASP A 88 -7.92 -1.22 12.48
N ASP A 89 -7.75 -2.48 12.91
CA ASP A 89 -6.49 -3.11 13.25
C ASP A 89 -5.78 -3.81 12.08
N THR A 90 -6.43 -3.91 10.92
CA THR A 90 -5.80 -4.38 9.68
C THR A 90 -4.64 -3.45 9.32
N ARG A 91 -3.60 -3.95 8.64
CA ARG A 91 -2.43 -3.15 8.23
C ARG A 91 -2.30 -3.07 6.72
N ALA A 92 -2.06 -1.86 6.22
CA ALA A 92 -1.53 -1.64 4.89
C ALA A 92 -0.01 -1.84 4.95
N ILE A 93 0.51 -2.83 4.23
CA ILE A 93 1.94 -3.06 4.12
C ILE A 93 2.48 -2.15 3.03
N SER A 94 3.48 -1.33 3.34
CA SER A 94 4.01 -0.38 2.35
C SER A 94 5.52 -0.33 2.30
N PHE A 95 6.05 -0.21 1.09
CA PHE A 95 7.48 -0.14 0.81
C PHE A 95 7.85 1.19 0.17
N LEU A 96 8.99 1.72 0.59
CA LEU A 96 9.74 2.76 -0.10
C LEU A 96 11.04 2.14 -0.60
N PHE A 97 11.38 2.32 -1.89
CA PHE A 97 12.58 1.73 -2.47
C PHE A 97 13.68 2.77 -2.66
N LYS A 98 14.85 2.53 -2.05
CA LYS A 98 16.04 3.39 -2.13
C LYS A 98 17.22 2.67 -2.75
N ASP A 99 18.17 3.45 -3.24
CA ASP A 99 19.45 2.95 -3.72
C ASP A 99 20.61 3.53 -2.90
N ALA A 100 21.51 2.66 -2.45
CA ALA A 100 22.76 3.02 -1.77
C ALA A 100 24.01 2.70 -2.62
N THR A 101 23.83 2.24 -3.86
CA THR A 101 24.93 1.84 -4.77
C THR A 101 25.43 2.99 -5.64
N GLY A 102 24.77 4.15 -5.59
CA GLY A 102 25.16 5.37 -6.30
C GLY A 102 24.62 5.45 -7.73
N GLY A 103 23.56 4.70 -8.04
CA GLY A 103 22.79 4.84 -9.27
C GLY A 103 22.05 6.17 -9.35
N GLU A 104 21.61 6.50 -10.57
CA GLU A 104 20.77 7.67 -10.79
C GLU A 104 19.32 7.44 -10.32
N ASP A 105 18.58 8.53 -10.16
CA ASP A 105 17.17 8.46 -9.78
C ASP A 105 16.38 7.57 -10.75
N ARG A 106 15.57 6.66 -10.18
CA ARG A 106 14.77 5.65 -10.89
C ARG A 106 15.57 4.67 -11.75
N GLN A 107 16.89 4.56 -11.57
CA GLN A 107 17.70 3.58 -12.31
C GLN A 107 17.31 2.14 -11.97
N TYR A 108 16.97 1.86 -10.72
CA TYR A 108 16.56 0.52 -10.30
C TYR A 108 15.06 0.49 -10.03
N SER A 109 14.46 -0.67 -10.26
CA SER A 109 13.09 -0.95 -9.85
C SER A 109 13.02 -2.15 -8.92
N LEU A 110 12.08 -2.09 -7.98
CA LEU A 110 11.61 -3.20 -7.17
C LEU A 110 10.16 -3.48 -7.55
N LYS A 111 9.95 -4.56 -8.31
CA LYS A 111 8.62 -5.07 -8.59
C LYS A 111 8.20 -6.02 -7.47
N VAL A 112 7.00 -5.83 -6.93
CA VAL A 112 6.40 -6.64 -5.88
C VAL A 112 5.06 -7.18 -6.38
N ASP A 113 4.98 -8.49 -6.61
CA ASP A 113 3.78 -9.13 -7.19
C ASP A 113 2.75 -9.49 -6.10
N ALA A 114 2.21 -8.47 -5.45
CA ALA A 114 1.24 -8.63 -4.36
C ALA A 114 -0.12 -9.10 -4.90
N ARG A 115 -0.56 -10.29 -4.51
CA ARG A 115 -1.79 -10.90 -5.05
C ARG A 115 -3.08 -10.20 -4.65
N ASP A 116 -3.07 -9.52 -3.51
CA ASP A 116 -4.25 -8.93 -2.88
C ASP A 116 -4.49 -7.47 -3.29
N VAL A 117 -3.42 -6.71 -3.51
CA VAL A 117 -3.47 -5.30 -3.91
C VAL A 117 -3.06 -5.06 -5.37
N GLY A 118 -2.43 -6.03 -6.02
CA GLY A 118 -1.90 -5.92 -7.38
C GLY A 118 -0.38 -5.85 -7.44
N ALA A 119 0.19 -5.98 -8.63
CA ALA A 119 1.64 -5.89 -8.83
C ALA A 119 2.10 -4.42 -8.80
N VAL A 120 2.99 -4.09 -7.87
CA VAL A 120 3.51 -2.72 -7.72
C VAL A 120 4.95 -2.64 -8.21
N THR A 121 5.28 -1.57 -8.92
CA THR A 121 6.67 -1.27 -9.30
C THR A 121 7.12 -0.01 -8.59
N LEU A 122 8.09 -0.15 -7.70
CA LEU A 122 8.73 0.95 -6.97
C LEU A 122 10.04 1.29 -7.66
N TYR A 123 10.30 2.57 -7.90
CA TYR A 123 11.57 3.02 -8.45
C TYR A 123 12.48 3.50 -7.32
N SER A 124 13.77 3.23 -7.44
CA SER A 124 14.76 3.70 -6.48
C SER A 124 14.82 5.23 -6.52
N THR A 125 14.48 5.90 -5.43
CA THR A 125 14.54 7.37 -5.37
C THR A 125 15.73 7.84 -4.56
N THR A 126 16.22 9.03 -4.91
CA THR A 126 17.24 9.76 -4.12
C THR A 126 16.66 10.89 -3.27
N GLY A 127 15.37 11.22 -3.43
CA GLY A 127 14.74 12.36 -2.76
C GLY A 127 13.26 12.24 -2.40
N GLU A 128 12.42 11.58 -3.20
CA GLU A 128 10.99 11.46 -2.89
C GLU A 128 10.70 10.22 -2.03
N ASP A 129 10.13 10.43 -0.84
CA ASP A 129 9.69 9.38 0.08
C ASP A 129 8.22 8.98 -0.19
N GLN A 130 7.92 8.45 -1.39
CA GLN A 130 6.59 7.90 -1.68
C GLN A 130 6.56 6.39 -1.45
N TYR A 131 5.78 5.97 -0.45
CA TYR A 131 5.53 4.56 -0.19
C TYR A 131 4.48 4.01 -1.16
N GLY A 132 4.69 2.80 -1.67
CA GLY A 132 3.69 2.04 -2.40
C GLY A 132 3.08 0.93 -1.54
N LEU A 133 1.78 0.71 -1.69
CA LEU A 133 1.04 -0.35 -1.02
C LEU A 133 1.40 -1.72 -1.63
N VAL A 134 2.02 -2.61 -0.87
CA VAL A 134 2.50 -3.92 -1.33
C VAL A 134 1.79 -5.11 -0.66
N GLY A 135 0.74 -4.84 0.10
CA GLY A 135 -0.12 -5.88 0.68
C GLY A 135 -1.03 -5.33 1.77
N ILE A 136 -1.99 -6.15 2.19
CA ILE A 136 -2.91 -5.87 3.30
C ILE A 136 -2.92 -7.11 4.20
N LEU A 137 -2.62 -6.94 5.49
CA LEU A 137 -2.60 -8.02 6.47
C LEU A 137 -3.53 -7.70 7.64
N PRO A 138 -4.63 -8.47 7.83
CA PRO A 138 -5.46 -8.37 9.03
C PRO A 138 -4.66 -8.70 10.30
N ALA A 139 -5.08 -8.17 11.45
CA ALA A 139 -4.50 -8.58 12.73
C ALA A 139 -4.68 -10.09 12.93
N GLY A 140 -3.60 -10.78 13.33
CA GLY A 140 -3.58 -12.25 13.44
C GLY A 140 -3.73 -12.99 12.11
N GLY A 141 -3.66 -12.29 10.97
CA GLY A 141 -3.78 -12.86 9.64
C GLY A 141 -2.68 -13.88 9.32
N PRO A 142 -2.92 -14.79 8.36
CA PRO A 142 -1.93 -15.78 7.97
C PRO A 142 -0.70 -15.09 7.36
N PRO A 143 0.50 -15.67 7.49
CA PRO A 143 1.67 -15.12 6.84
C PRO A 143 1.53 -15.16 5.31
N VAL A 144 2.17 -14.21 4.63
CA VAL A 144 2.07 -14.01 3.18
C VAL A 144 3.46 -14.00 2.56
N THR A 145 3.65 -14.80 1.51
CA THR A 145 4.84 -14.76 0.66
C THR A 145 4.52 -14.05 -0.63
N THR A 146 5.33 -13.05 -0.99
CA THR A 146 5.15 -12.24 -2.20
C THR A 146 6.43 -12.26 -3.03
N ALA A 147 6.33 -12.50 -4.32
CA ALA A 147 7.49 -12.48 -5.22
C ALA A 147 8.01 -11.05 -5.40
N VAL A 148 9.33 -10.92 -5.44
CA VAL A 148 10.02 -9.64 -5.66
C VAL A 148 11.07 -9.76 -6.76
N TYR A 149 11.22 -8.69 -7.54
CA TYR A 149 12.18 -8.61 -8.64
C TYR A 149 12.89 -7.27 -8.60
N VAL A 150 14.22 -7.31 -8.59
CA VAL A 150 15.08 -6.12 -8.65
C VAL A 150 15.68 -6.03 -10.03
N ARG A 151 15.47 -4.91 -10.73
CA ARG A 151 15.94 -4.72 -12.09
C ARG A 151 16.67 -3.40 -12.24
N ASP A 152 17.75 -3.40 -13.01
CA ASP A 152 18.32 -2.18 -13.57
C ASP A 152 17.53 -1.82 -14.83
N GLU A 153 16.83 -0.68 -14.80
CA GLU A 153 15.92 -0.23 -15.85
C GLU A 153 16.67 0.34 -17.07
N ARG A 154 17.96 0.65 -16.95
CA ARG A 154 18.78 1.15 -18.07
C ARG A 154 19.26 0.01 -18.95
N SER A 155 19.79 -1.03 -18.31
CA SER A 155 20.32 -2.22 -18.97
C SER A 155 19.25 -3.27 -19.24
N GLY A 156 18.16 -3.25 -18.47
CA GLY A 156 17.12 -4.26 -18.46
C GLY A 156 17.50 -5.55 -17.74
N VAL A 157 18.67 -5.61 -17.09
CA VAL A 157 19.19 -6.78 -16.37
C VAL A 157 18.53 -6.91 -15.00
N TYR A 158 18.17 -8.14 -14.62
CA TYR A 158 17.75 -8.43 -13.25
C TYR A 158 18.97 -8.52 -12.34
N ILE A 159 18.96 -7.74 -11.26
CA ILE A 159 19.94 -7.81 -10.19
C ILE A 159 19.61 -8.99 -9.28
N ALA A 160 18.33 -9.12 -8.93
CA ALA A 160 17.89 -10.22 -8.08
C ALA A 160 16.44 -10.58 -8.35
N THR A 161 16.13 -11.84 -8.05
CA THR A 161 14.76 -12.37 -8.02
C THR A 161 14.61 -13.17 -6.74
N GLY A 162 13.47 -13.06 -6.08
CA GLY A 162 13.26 -13.73 -4.82
C GLY A 162 11.84 -13.54 -4.30
N SER A 163 11.69 -13.60 -2.98
CA SER A 163 10.41 -13.34 -2.32
C SER A 163 10.60 -12.67 -0.97
N VAL A 164 9.59 -11.91 -0.56
CA VAL A 164 9.44 -11.38 0.79
C VAL A 164 8.38 -12.17 1.55
N PHE A 165 8.62 -12.39 2.84
CA PHE A 165 7.68 -13.06 3.73
C PHE A 165 7.20 -12.07 4.81
N PHE A 166 5.90 -11.82 4.83
CA PHE A 166 5.24 -10.97 5.81
C PHE A 166 4.56 -11.83 6.88
N LYS A 167 4.70 -11.43 8.15
CA LYS A 167 4.07 -12.12 9.28
C LYS A 167 3.51 -11.11 10.27
N TRP A 168 2.36 -11.41 10.86
CA TRP A 168 1.85 -10.66 11.99
C TRP A 168 2.64 -10.94 13.28
N ASN A 169 3.04 -9.88 13.98
CA ASN A 169 3.65 -9.94 15.29
C ASN A 169 2.59 -9.70 16.37
N GLU A 170 2.22 -10.75 17.11
CA GLU A 170 1.19 -10.64 18.14
C GLU A 170 1.60 -9.81 19.35
N GLU A 171 2.89 -9.66 19.62
CA GLU A 171 3.40 -8.92 20.76
C GLU A 171 3.39 -7.41 20.49
N THR A 172 3.87 -7.00 19.31
CA THR A 172 3.98 -5.59 18.94
C THR A 172 2.76 -5.05 18.19
N LYS A 173 1.87 -5.92 17.69
CA LYS A 173 0.72 -5.58 16.82
C LYS A 173 1.17 -4.89 15.52
N GLU A 174 2.27 -5.39 14.98
CA GLU A 174 2.94 -4.93 13.76
C GLU A 174 3.04 -6.05 12.72
N VAL A 175 3.35 -5.68 11.48
CA VAL A 175 3.77 -6.63 10.44
C VAL A 175 5.28 -6.74 10.48
N ASP A 176 5.85 -7.93 10.49
CA ASP A 176 7.28 -8.21 10.34
C ASP A 176 7.60 -8.63 8.89
N VAL A 177 8.76 -8.20 8.41
CA VAL A 177 9.42 -8.77 7.22
C VAL A 177 10.45 -9.79 7.69
N VAL A 178 10.34 -11.03 7.22
CA VAL A 178 11.30 -12.10 7.53
C VAL A 178 12.27 -12.27 6.36
N GLU A 179 13.53 -11.93 6.60
CA GLU A 179 14.64 -12.15 5.67
C GLU A 179 15.08 -13.63 5.73
N ASN A 180 14.44 -14.48 4.92
CA ASN A 180 14.78 -15.89 4.76
C ASN A 180 15.72 -16.13 3.56
N GLU A 181 16.03 -17.39 3.22
CA GLU A 181 16.93 -17.70 2.10
C GLU A 181 16.46 -17.18 0.71
N ASN A 182 15.17 -16.85 0.57
CA ASN A 182 14.60 -16.32 -0.67
C ASN A 182 14.57 -14.79 -0.71
N TRP A 183 14.89 -14.10 0.38
CA TRP A 183 15.05 -12.65 0.37
C TRP A 183 16.32 -12.29 -0.41
N PRO A 184 16.24 -11.39 -1.42
CA PRO A 184 17.41 -10.94 -2.16
C PRO A 184 18.50 -10.37 -1.25
N LYS A 185 19.70 -10.95 -1.27
CA LYS A 185 20.85 -10.52 -0.44
C LYS A 185 21.34 -9.11 -0.78
N GLN A 186 21.01 -8.65 -1.98
CA GLN A 186 21.26 -7.29 -2.48
C GLN A 186 20.39 -6.24 -1.79
N LEU A 187 19.33 -6.66 -1.09
CA LEU A 187 18.40 -5.77 -0.41
C LEU A 187 18.60 -5.84 1.11
N SER A 188 18.53 -4.68 1.74
CA SER A 188 18.28 -4.55 3.19
C SER A 188 16.92 -3.92 3.42
N GLN A 189 16.25 -4.21 4.53
CA GLN A 189 15.07 -3.44 4.94
C GLN A 189 15.24 -2.80 6.32
N LYS A 190 14.51 -1.71 6.52
CA LYS A 190 14.38 -1.01 7.78
C LYS A 190 12.92 -0.68 8.03
N ARG A 191 12.39 -1.11 9.17
CA ARG A 191 11.08 -0.68 9.66
C ARG A 191 11.04 0.83 9.86
N THR A 192 10.03 1.48 9.30
CA THR A 192 9.74 2.91 9.46
C THR A 192 8.39 3.17 10.12
N GLY A 193 7.55 2.15 10.25
CA GLY A 193 6.29 2.17 11.01
C GLY A 193 5.77 0.76 11.31
N ASN A 194 4.53 0.67 11.81
CA ASN A 194 3.94 -0.61 12.22
C ASN A 194 3.82 -1.64 11.07
N SER A 195 3.79 -1.17 9.82
CA SER A 195 3.72 -2.01 8.61
C SER A 195 4.38 -1.35 7.40
N SER A 196 5.27 -0.37 7.63
CA SER A 196 5.97 0.37 6.59
C SER A 196 7.47 0.11 6.68
N PHE A 197 8.11 -0.06 5.53
CA PHE A 197 9.51 -0.43 5.43
C PHE A 197 10.21 0.36 4.33
N GLU A 198 11.40 0.86 4.65
CA GLU A 198 12.36 1.31 3.66
C GLU A 198 13.17 0.09 3.20
N VAL A 199 13.12 -0.21 1.91
CA VAL A 199 13.88 -1.29 1.27
C VAL A 199 14.98 -0.64 0.45
N THR A 200 16.23 -1.00 0.72
CA THR A 200 17.40 -0.36 0.12
C THR A 200 18.23 -1.37 -0.66
N LEU A 201 18.53 -1.06 -1.91
CA LEU A 201 19.53 -1.77 -2.70
C LEU A 201 20.93 -1.40 -2.18
N VAL A 202 21.63 -2.40 -1.62
CA VAL A 202 22.97 -2.24 -1.03
C VAL A 202 24.09 -2.86 -1.85
N ASP A 203 23.75 -3.75 -2.80
CA ASP A 203 24.67 -4.32 -3.79
C ASP A 203 23.95 -4.45 -5.13
N ASN A 204 24.52 -3.89 -6.20
CA ASN A 204 23.94 -3.93 -7.54
C ASN A 204 24.53 -5.06 -8.41
N LYS A 205 25.36 -5.93 -7.85
CA LYS A 205 25.84 -7.12 -8.54
C LYS A 205 24.70 -8.12 -8.71
N PRO A 206 24.44 -8.59 -9.94
CA PRO A 206 23.46 -9.65 -10.16
C PRO A 206 23.79 -10.90 -9.36
N SER A 207 22.76 -11.58 -8.85
CA SER A 207 22.92 -12.91 -8.27
C SER A 207 23.52 -13.86 -9.30
N GLU A 208 24.48 -14.68 -8.88
CA GLU A 208 25.02 -15.79 -9.67
C GLU A 208 24.01 -16.94 -9.82
#